data_AF-A0A7K9DNH7-F1
#
_entry.id   AF-A0A7K9DNH7-F1
#
_cell.length_a   1.000
_cell.length_b   1.000
_cell.length_c   1.000
_cell.angle_alpha   90.00
_cell.angle_beta   90.00
_cell.angle_gamma   90.00
#
_symmetry.space_group_name_H-M   'P 1'
#
loop_
_entity.id
_entity.type
_entity.pdbx_description
1 polymer ?
#
loop_
_entity_poly.entity_id
_entity_poly.type
_entity_poly.pdbx_seq_one_letter_code
_entity_poly.pdbx_strand_id
1 'polypeptide(L)'
;IQISDNWPGYSLDLFTYPQHYYGDLEYVLIPHGIIVDRTERLAKDIMQDIGDNDIVVLCVLKGGYKFCADLVEHIKNLSRNSERFISMKVDFVRLKSYHNDQSMQDMQIMGGDDLSKLTGKLSFVFCLFCFFMFCKDIVGTGRTMKVLLNNIEKYKPKMIKVASLLVKRTSQPDGYRPDYYGFEIPDLFVVGYALDYNEHFRDLNHICVINDNGKAKYRV
;
A
#
# COMPACT_ATOMS: atom_id res chain seq x y z
N ILE A 1 -1.29 8.06 11.37
CA ILE A 1 -0.98 9.50 11.52
C ILE A 1 -1.91 10.27 10.60
N GLN A 2 -2.73 11.17 11.11
CA GLN A 2 -3.64 11.97 10.29
C GLN A 2 -2.96 13.26 9.87
N ILE A 3 -2.79 13.47 8.56
CA ILE A 3 -2.24 14.69 7.96
C ILE A 3 -3.40 15.63 7.67
N SER A 4 -3.39 16.86 8.20
CA SER A 4 -4.46 17.85 7.99
C SER A 4 -4.63 18.25 6.51
N ASP A 5 -5.83 18.70 6.12
CA ASP A 5 -6.08 19.25 4.77
C ASP A 5 -5.30 20.55 4.52
N ASN A 6 -5.03 21.31 5.57
CA ASN A 6 -4.24 22.55 5.51
C ASN A 6 -2.73 22.31 5.68
N TRP A 7 -2.28 21.07 5.57
CA TRP A 7 -0.87 20.73 5.72
C TRP A 7 -0.07 21.26 4.51
N PRO A 8 0.91 22.17 4.71
CA PRO A 8 1.63 22.81 3.61
C PRO A 8 2.67 21.89 2.95
N GLY A 9 2.94 20.71 3.51
CA GLY A 9 4.08 19.89 3.11
C GLY A 9 5.42 20.53 3.47
N TYR A 10 6.48 19.98 2.91
CA TYR A 10 7.83 20.53 2.99
C TYR A 10 8.33 20.96 1.62
N SER A 11 9.14 22.03 1.60
CA SER A 11 9.84 22.46 0.38
C SER A 11 10.76 21.36 -0.13
N LEU A 12 10.75 21.13 -1.45
CA LEU A 12 11.62 20.17 -2.14
C LEU A 12 13.10 20.50 -1.96
N ASP A 13 13.45 21.80 -1.83
CA ASP A 13 14.83 22.27 -1.70
C ASP A 13 15.52 21.82 -0.41
N LEU A 14 14.74 21.38 0.58
CA LEU A 14 15.25 20.88 1.86
C LEU A 14 15.62 19.39 1.82
N PHE A 15 15.34 18.70 0.71
CA PHE A 15 15.52 17.26 0.58
C PHE A 15 16.27 16.89 -0.69
N THR A 16 16.92 15.72 -0.66
CA THR A 16 17.52 15.14 -1.85
C THR A 16 16.51 14.27 -2.58
N TYR A 17 16.31 14.50 -3.87
CA TYR A 17 15.44 13.69 -4.72
C TYR A 17 16.00 13.62 -6.16
N PRO A 18 15.53 12.68 -7.00
CA PRO A 18 16.08 12.49 -8.34
C PRO A 18 15.96 13.74 -9.21
N GLN A 19 17.08 14.17 -9.81
CA GLN A 19 17.17 15.42 -10.56
C GLN A 19 16.23 15.46 -11.79
N HIS A 20 15.90 14.32 -12.38
CA HIS A 20 15.00 14.25 -13.53
C HIS A 20 13.53 14.59 -13.20
N TYR A 21 13.19 14.68 -11.91
CA TYR A 21 11.88 15.15 -11.42
C TYR A 21 11.89 16.62 -10.98
N TYR A 22 12.99 17.34 -11.19
CA TYR A 22 13.03 18.77 -10.89
C TYR A 22 12.02 19.54 -11.76
N GLY A 23 11.17 20.35 -11.12
CA GLY A 23 10.09 21.09 -11.79
C GLY A 23 8.80 20.29 -12.05
N ASP A 24 8.74 19.00 -11.70
CA ASP A 24 7.54 18.15 -11.90
C ASP A 24 6.73 17.93 -10.60
N LEU A 25 7.31 18.28 -9.44
CA LEU A 25 6.74 18.11 -8.12
C LEU A 25 6.34 19.45 -7.50
N GLU A 26 5.33 19.46 -6.64
CA GLU A 26 4.85 20.66 -5.94
C GLU A 26 5.51 20.81 -4.56
N TYR A 27 5.41 19.77 -3.72
CA TYR A 27 6.03 19.70 -2.40
C TYR A 27 6.17 18.26 -1.92
N VAL A 28 6.99 18.05 -0.90
CA VAL A 28 7.10 16.77 -0.17
C VAL A 28 5.96 16.67 0.82
N LEU A 29 5.05 15.70 0.64
CA LEU A 29 3.95 15.46 1.59
C LEU A 29 4.46 14.69 2.81
N ILE A 30 5.19 13.59 2.57
CA ILE A 30 5.73 12.71 3.60
C ILE A 30 7.18 12.36 3.28
N PRO A 31 8.15 12.84 4.07
CA PRO A 31 9.55 12.46 3.95
C PRO A 31 9.76 10.96 4.16
N HIS A 32 10.79 10.42 3.51
CA HIS A 32 11.11 8.98 3.56
C HIS A 32 11.36 8.48 4.98
N GLY A 33 12.10 9.23 5.81
CA GLY A 33 12.37 8.85 7.19
C GLY A 33 11.10 8.63 8.01
N ILE A 34 10.11 9.52 7.88
CA ILE A 34 8.84 9.41 8.60
C ILE A 34 8.05 8.17 8.15
N ILE A 35 8.15 7.79 6.88
CA ILE A 35 7.54 6.55 6.35
C ILE A 35 8.17 5.34 7.02
N VAL A 36 9.49 5.29 7.11
CA VAL A 36 10.23 4.19 7.76
C VAL A 36 9.85 4.08 9.23
N ASP A 37 9.90 5.20 9.99
CA ASP A 37 9.54 5.22 11.41
C ASP A 37 8.10 4.74 11.64
N ARG A 38 7.17 5.20 10.79
CA ARG A 38 5.78 4.78 10.89
C ARG A 38 5.61 3.30 10.54
N THR A 39 6.35 2.81 9.55
CA THR A 39 6.31 1.40 9.14
C THR A 39 6.87 0.49 10.23
N GLU A 40 7.92 0.91 10.94
CA GLU A 40 8.44 0.19 12.10
C GLU A 40 7.36 0.05 13.19
N ARG A 41 6.60 1.13 13.45
CA ARG A 41 5.50 1.06 14.42
C ARG A 41 4.39 0.10 13.96
N LEU A 42 4.00 0.15 12.69
CA LEU A 42 3.02 -0.78 12.14
C LEU A 42 3.47 -2.25 12.27
N ALA A 43 4.75 -2.53 12.07
CA ALA A 43 5.30 -3.87 12.25
C ALA A 43 5.10 -4.37 13.69
N LYS A 44 5.33 -3.52 14.70
CA LYS A 44 5.09 -3.84 16.11
C LYS A 44 3.61 -4.09 16.40
N ASP A 45 2.73 -3.24 15.89
CA ASP A 45 1.28 -3.38 16.06
C ASP A 45 0.78 -4.71 15.43
N ILE A 46 1.24 -5.03 14.21
CA ILE A 46 0.92 -6.29 13.51
C ILE A 46 1.40 -7.51 14.31
N MET A 47 2.64 -7.50 14.79
CA MET A 47 3.17 -8.62 15.57
C MET A 47 2.45 -8.83 16.90
N GLN A 48 1.98 -7.75 17.53
CA GLN A 48 1.20 -7.84 18.76
C GLN A 48 -0.15 -8.51 18.51
N ASP A 49 -0.84 -8.13 17.44
CA ASP A 49 -2.20 -8.60 17.13
C ASP A 49 -2.20 -10.03 16.56
N ILE A 50 -1.18 -10.40 15.80
CA ILE A 50 -1.04 -11.72 15.19
C ILE A 50 -0.52 -12.76 16.20
N GLY A 51 0.26 -12.34 17.20
CA GLY A 51 0.88 -13.25 18.16
C GLY A 51 1.78 -14.27 17.46
N ASP A 52 1.73 -15.52 17.91
CA ASP A 52 2.61 -16.60 17.42
C ASP A 52 2.05 -17.38 16.22
N ASN A 53 1.08 -16.80 15.51
CA ASN A 53 0.51 -17.44 14.32
C ASN A 53 1.42 -17.26 13.11
N ASP A 54 1.55 -18.31 12.29
CA ASP A 54 2.19 -18.20 10.98
C ASP A 54 1.42 -17.22 10.09
N ILE A 55 2.14 -16.47 9.24
CA ILE A 55 1.52 -15.48 8.35
C ILE A 55 1.87 -15.69 6.89
N VAL A 56 0.91 -15.38 6.03
CA VAL A 56 1.15 -15.18 4.60
C VAL A 56 1.01 -13.69 4.31
N VAL A 57 2.12 -13.11 3.89
CA VAL A 57 2.27 -11.74 3.42
C VAL A 57 1.92 -11.73 1.95
N LEU A 58 0.77 -11.15 1.60
CA LEU A 58 0.34 -11.00 0.21
C LEU A 58 0.58 -9.56 -0.23
N CYS A 59 1.63 -9.34 -1.02
CA CYS A 59 1.99 -8.04 -1.54
C CYS A 59 1.23 -7.75 -2.82
N VAL A 60 0.61 -6.57 -2.91
CA VAL A 60 -0.04 -6.18 -4.14
C VAL A 60 0.81 -5.24 -5.01
N LEU A 61 1.12 -5.73 -6.20
CA LEU A 61 1.99 -5.07 -7.18
C LEU A 61 1.20 -4.13 -8.10
N LYS A 62 1.85 -3.08 -8.63
CA LYS A 62 3.26 -2.70 -8.40
C LYS A 62 3.44 -1.82 -7.17
N GLY A 63 2.55 -0.85 -6.93
CA GLY A 63 2.77 0.22 -5.96
C GLY A 63 3.04 -0.19 -4.51
N GLY A 64 2.63 -1.39 -4.08
CA GLY A 64 2.86 -1.88 -2.72
C GLY A 64 4.25 -2.46 -2.46
N TYR A 65 5.08 -2.69 -3.47
CA TYR A 65 6.30 -3.51 -3.31
C TYR A 65 7.28 -2.93 -2.28
N LYS A 66 7.48 -1.61 -2.28
CA LYS A 66 8.47 -0.96 -1.40
C LYS A 66 8.00 -0.96 0.06
N PHE A 67 6.73 -0.59 0.28
CA PHE A 67 6.11 -0.68 1.60
C PHE A 67 6.13 -2.11 2.16
N CYS A 68 5.76 -3.10 1.33
CA CYS A 68 5.78 -4.49 1.74
C CYS A 68 7.20 -4.96 2.11
N ALA A 69 8.21 -4.58 1.33
CA ALA A 69 9.59 -4.94 1.61
C ALA A 69 10.06 -4.38 2.95
N ASP A 70 9.82 -3.08 3.19
CA ASP A 70 10.25 -2.43 4.43
C ASP A 70 9.51 -3.01 5.65
N LEU A 71 8.20 -3.25 5.53
CA LEU A 71 7.40 -3.83 6.61
C LEU A 71 7.80 -5.26 6.95
N VAL A 72 8.05 -6.11 5.94
CA VAL A 72 8.57 -7.47 6.16
C VAL A 72 9.94 -7.42 6.82
N GLU A 73 10.80 -6.48 6.45
CA GLU A 73 12.12 -6.32 7.08
C GLU A 73 11.99 -5.93 8.56
N HIS A 74 11.09 -5.00 8.90
CA HIS A 74 10.83 -4.65 10.29
C HIS A 74 10.26 -5.83 11.10
N ILE A 75 9.35 -6.63 10.54
CA ILE A 75 8.83 -7.84 11.21
C ILE A 75 9.95 -8.88 11.40
N LYS A 76 10.82 -9.08 10.41
CA LYS A 76 12.00 -9.96 10.53
C LYS A 76 12.93 -9.49 11.64
N ASN A 77 13.20 -8.18 11.72
CA ASN A 77 14.05 -7.61 12.75
C ASN A 77 13.48 -7.81 14.14
N LEU A 78 12.18 -7.59 14.32
CA LEU A 78 11.51 -7.86 15.60
C LEU A 78 11.49 -9.36 15.94
N SER A 79 11.29 -10.24 14.95
CA SER A 79 11.28 -11.70 15.16
C SER A 79 12.66 -12.27 15.55
N ARG A 80 13.75 -11.61 15.15
CA ARG A 80 15.13 -12.04 15.48
C ARG A 80 15.63 -11.49 16.80
N ASN A 81 15.12 -10.34 17.23
CA ASN A 81 15.59 -9.60 18.41
C ASN A 81 14.62 -9.68 19.60
N SER A 82 13.55 -10.47 19.50
CA SER A 82 12.60 -10.73 20.58
C SER A 82 12.39 -12.22 20.78
N GLU A 83 11.79 -12.61 21.90
CA GLU A 83 11.45 -14.01 22.20
C GLU A 83 10.29 -14.53 21.32
N ARG A 84 9.61 -13.64 20.57
CA ARG A 84 8.52 -14.00 19.66
C ARG A 84 9.05 -14.19 18.26
N PHE A 85 8.73 -15.31 17.63
CA PHE A 85 9.08 -15.60 16.25
C PHE A 85 7.83 -15.91 15.43
N ILE A 86 7.75 -15.35 14.24
CA ILE A 86 6.64 -15.57 13.31
C ILE A 86 7.21 -16.15 12.02
N SER A 87 6.70 -17.32 11.61
CA SER A 87 7.01 -17.88 10.30
C SER A 87 6.24 -17.10 9.23
N MET A 88 6.98 -16.53 8.28
CA MET A 88 6.39 -15.71 7.22
C MET A 88 6.60 -16.36 5.85
N LYS A 89 5.54 -16.41 5.07
CA LYS A 89 5.59 -16.68 3.62
C LYS A 89 5.20 -15.43 2.87
N VAL A 90 5.90 -15.12 1.78
CA VAL A 90 5.60 -13.93 0.97
C VAL A 90 5.13 -14.38 -0.40
N ASP A 91 4.03 -13.80 -0.86
CA ASP A 91 3.50 -13.99 -2.20
C ASP A 91 3.11 -12.64 -2.82
N PHE A 92 3.00 -12.61 -4.14
CA PHE A 92 2.80 -11.38 -4.91
C PHE A 92 1.64 -11.53 -5.89
N VAL A 93 0.70 -10.59 -5.81
CA VAL A 93 -0.44 -10.53 -6.73
C VAL A 93 -0.46 -9.20 -7.45
N ARG A 94 -0.93 -9.20 -8.69
CA ARG A 94 -1.14 -7.99 -9.49
C ARG A 94 -2.61 -7.89 -9.83
N LEU A 95 -3.22 -6.76 -9.47
CA LEU A 95 -4.59 -6.47 -9.87
C LEU A 95 -4.58 -5.70 -11.18
N LYS A 96 -5.36 -6.16 -12.16
CA LYS A 96 -5.69 -5.40 -13.36
C LYS A 96 -7.18 -5.11 -13.35
N SER A 97 -7.53 -3.82 -13.36
CA SER A 97 -8.86 -3.34 -13.73
C SER A 97 -8.90 -3.20 -15.25
N TYR A 98 -9.76 -3.95 -15.94
CA TYR A 98 -10.00 -3.75 -17.37
C TYR A 98 -10.89 -2.52 -17.57
N HIS A 99 -10.46 -1.61 -18.44
CA HIS A 99 -11.32 -0.62 -19.07
C HIS A 99 -11.81 -1.21 -20.40
N ASN A 100 -12.84 -2.06 -20.35
CA ASN A 100 -13.67 -2.30 -21.52
C ASN A 100 -15.05 -1.70 -21.22
N ASP A 101 -15.56 -0.93 -22.18
CA ASP A 101 -16.71 0.00 -22.12
C ASP A 101 -18.07 -0.60 -21.70
N GLN A 102 -18.13 -1.80 -21.12
CA GLN A 102 -19.40 -2.44 -20.74
C GLN A 102 -19.48 -3.06 -19.35
N SER A 103 -18.39 -3.17 -18.57
CA SER A 103 -18.49 -3.54 -17.15
C SER A 103 -17.21 -3.28 -16.36
N MET A 104 -17.28 -2.33 -15.42
CA MET A 104 -16.24 -2.06 -14.40
C MET A 104 -16.12 -3.17 -13.33
N GLN A 105 -16.65 -4.38 -13.57
CA GLN A 105 -16.84 -5.41 -12.55
C GLN A 105 -15.80 -6.54 -12.55
N ASP A 106 -15.06 -6.74 -13.65
CA ASP A 106 -14.13 -7.87 -13.74
C ASP A 106 -12.69 -7.43 -13.47
N MET A 107 -12.35 -7.34 -12.19
CA MET A 107 -10.96 -7.24 -11.75
C MET A 107 -10.29 -8.60 -11.83
N GLN A 108 -9.27 -8.74 -12.68
CA GLN A 108 -8.47 -9.96 -12.74
C GLN A 108 -7.28 -9.87 -11.79
N ILE A 109 -7.15 -10.89 -10.93
CA ILE A 109 -5.97 -11.14 -10.11
C ILE A 109 -5.01 -11.96 -10.97
N MET A 110 -3.85 -11.38 -11.30
CA MET A 110 -2.79 -12.06 -12.04
C MET A 110 -1.57 -12.28 -11.14
N GLY A 111 -0.94 -13.44 -11.27
CA GLY A 111 0.19 -13.81 -10.43
C GLY A 111 -0.25 -14.29 -9.05
N GLY A 112 0.72 -14.72 -8.25
CA GLY A 112 0.50 -15.48 -7.03
C GLY A 112 0.74 -16.96 -7.30
N ASP A 113 1.31 -17.65 -6.31
CA ASP A 113 1.31 -19.10 -6.29
C ASP A 113 -0.16 -19.58 -6.29
N ASP A 114 -0.44 -20.77 -6.84
CA ASP A 114 -1.82 -21.27 -6.93
C ASP A 114 -2.49 -21.15 -5.55
N LEU A 115 -3.45 -20.21 -5.40
CA LEU A 115 -4.04 -19.84 -4.12
C LEU A 115 -4.71 -21.07 -3.46
N SER A 116 -4.95 -22.11 -4.25
CA SER A 116 -5.32 -23.46 -3.83
C SER A 116 -4.36 -24.05 -2.76
N LYS A 117 -3.05 -23.74 -2.80
CA LYS A 117 -2.03 -24.14 -1.81
C LYS A 117 -2.25 -23.54 -0.42
N LEU A 118 -3.12 -22.54 -0.31
CA LEU A 118 -3.49 -21.86 0.93
C LEU A 118 -4.77 -22.46 1.53
N THR A 119 -5.53 -23.24 0.76
CA THR A 119 -6.72 -23.97 1.21
C THR A 119 -6.35 -25.03 2.24
N GLY A 120 -6.98 -25.01 3.41
CA GLY A 120 -6.80 -26.05 4.43
C GLY A 120 -5.54 -25.93 5.30
N LYS A 121 -4.72 -24.88 5.13
CA LYS A 121 -3.67 -24.55 6.09
C LYS A 121 -4.24 -23.64 7.19
N LEU A 122 -4.89 -24.28 8.16
CA LEU A 122 -5.66 -23.72 9.28
C LEU A 122 -4.97 -22.67 10.18
N SER A 123 -3.73 -22.26 9.92
CA SER A 123 -2.95 -21.39 10.81
C SER A 123 -2.50 -20.06 10.21
N PHE A 124 -2.83 -19.74 8.96
CA PHE A 124 -2.31 -18.53 8.33
C PHE A 124 -3.22 -17.31 8.53
N VAL A 125 -2.67 -16.27 9.18
CA VAL A 125 -3.20 -14.91 9.09
C VAL A 125 -2.72 -14.31 7.78
N PHE A 126 -3.65 -13.88 6.92
CA PHE A 126 -3.30 -13.16 5.71
C PHE A 126 -3.10 -11.69 6.05
N CYS A 127 -1.86 -11.21 5.96
CA CYS A 127 -1.59 -9.79 5.91
C CYS A 127 -1.55 -9.36 4.45
N LEU A 128 -2.60 -8.67 4.04
CA LEU A 128 -2.72 -8.08 2.72
C LEU A 128 -2.05 -6.71 2.75
N PHE A 129 -0.92 -6.57 2.07
CA PHE A 129 -0.21 -5.29 1.96
C PHE A 129 -0.69 -4.59 0.70
N CYS A 130 -1.65 -3.69 0.91
CA CYS A 130 -2.25 -2.96 -0.17
C CYS A 130 -1.71 -1.56 -0.20
N PHE A 131 -1.21 -1.19 -1.37
CA PHE A 131 -1.07 0.19 -1.71
C PHE A 131 -1.48 0.37 -3.16
N PHE A 132 -2.56 1.12 -3.37
CA PHE A 132 -3.09 1.34 -4.71
C PHE A 132 -3.44 2.79 -4.97
N MET A 133 -2.68 3.31 -5.92
CA MET A 133 -2.98 4.54 -6.61
C MET A 133 -3.13 4.24 -8.09
N PHE A 134 -4.36 3.99 -8.53
CA PHE A 134 -4.75 4.29 -9.90
C PHE A 134 -6.20 4.78 -9.87
N CYS A 135 -6.44 5.85 -10.62
CA CYS A 135 -7.74 6.41 -10.99
C CYS A 135 -8.79 6.48 -9.88
N LYS A 136 -8.99 7.68 -9.30
CA LYS A 136 -10.25 8.22 -8.75
C LYS A 136 -11.04 7.42 -7.68
N ASP A 137 -10.80 6.13 -7.51
CA ASP A 137 -11.75 5.19 -6.94
C ASP A 137 -11.13 4.14 -6.00
N ILE A 138 -9.82 3.86 -6.00
CA ILE A 138 -9.39 2.56 -5.44
C ILE A 138 -9.27 2.51 -3.90
N VAL A 139 -8.70 3.53 -3.25
CA VAL A 139 -8.79 3.69 -1.77
C VAL A 139 -9.92 4.65 -1.39
N GLY A 140 -10.36 5.50 -2.33
CA GLY A 140 -11.50 6.39 -2.13
C GLY A 140 -12.86 5.69 -2.13
N THR A 141 -13.03 4.59 -2.87
CA THR A 141 -14.28 3.78 -2.92
C THR A 141 -14.13 2.37 -2.33
N GLY A 142 -12.91 1.89 -2.08
CA GLY A 142 -12.65 0.56 -1.47
C GLY A 142 -13.05 -0.66 -2.31
N ARG A 143 -13.49 -0.49 -3.56
CA ARG A 143 -14.02 -1.57 -4.41
C ARG A 143 -13.00 -2.66 -4.72
N THR A 144 -11.78 -2.27 -5.10
CA THR A 144 -10.65 -3.19 -5.36
C THR A 144 -10.35 -4.09 -4.17
N MET A 145 -10.33 -3.49 -2.97
CA MET A 145 -10.12 -4.22 -1.73
C MET A 145 -11.25 -5.21 -1.46
N LYS A 146 -12.51 -4.78 -1.62
CA LYS A 146 -13.67 -5.67 -1.47
C LYS A 146 -13.59 -6.86 -2.42
N VAL A 147 -13.21 -6.66 -3.68
CA VAL A 147 -13.06 -7.77 -4.65
C VAL A 147 -11.92 -8.71 -4.26
N LEU A 148 -10.76 -8.17 -3.87
CA LEU A 148 -9.61 -8.98 -3.44
C LEU A 148 -9.94 -9.78 -2.17
N LEU A 149 -10.57 -9.15 -1.18
CA LEU A 149 -11.02 -9.80 0.06
C LEU A 149 -12.05 -10.89 -0.25
N ASN A 150 -13.08 -10.61 -1.04
CA ASN A 150 -14.08 -11.61 -1.45
C ASN A 150 -13.46 -12.80 -2.18
N ASN A 151 -12.38 -12.59 -2.95
CA ASN A 151 -11.66 -13.69 -3.60
C ASN A 151 -10.82 -14.50 -2.63
N ILE A 152 -10.16 -13.86 -1.66
CA ILE A 152 -9.37 -14.53 -0.62
C ILE A 152 -10.28 -15.31 0.35
N GLU A 153 -11.44 -14.75 0.71
CA GLU A 153 -12.43 -15.37 1.61
C GLU A 153 -12.94 -16.72 1.10
N LYS A 154 -12.98 -16.94 -0.22
CA LYS A 154 -13.34 -18.23 -0.83
C LYS A 154 -12.44 -19.37 -0.37
N TYR A 155 -11.18 -19.08 -0.02
CA TYR A 155 -10.20 -20.04 0.47
C TYR A 155 -10.29 -20.26 1.99
N LYS A 156 -11.21 -19.59 2.68
CA LYS A 156 -11.50 -19.70 4.13
C LYS A 156 -10.25 -19.57 5.02
N PRO A 157 -9.51 -18.45 4.94
CA PRO A 157 -8.39 -18.20 5.85
C PRO A 157 -8.85 -18.06 7.31
N LYS A 158 -7.95 -18.31 8.26
CA LYS A 158 -8.23 -18.15 9.70
C LYS A 158 -8.54 -16.69 10.06
N MET A 159 -7.79 -15.77 9.48
CA MET A 159 -7.92 -14.34 9.69
C MET A 159 -7.38 -13.60 8.47
N ILE A 160 -8.03 -12.51 8.10
CA ILE A 160 -7.55 -11.56 7.11
C ILE A 160 -7.34 -10.22 7.80
N LYS A 161 -6.18 -9.62 7.58
CA LYS A 161 -5.81 -8.30 8.04
C LYS A 161 -5.25 -7.50 6.88
N VAL A 162 -5.66 -6.24 6.78
CA VAL A 162 -5.20 -5.35 5.70
C VAL A 162 -4.33 -4.25 6.26
N ALA A 163 -3.13 -4.11 5.70
CA ALA A 163 -2.21 -3.03 5.98
C ALA A 163 -2.07 -2.13 4.75
N SER A 164 -2.25 -0.83 4.94
CA SER A 164 -2.01 0.19 3.91
C SER A 164 -1.15 1.31 4.43
N LEU A 165 -0.12 1.74 3.69
CA LEU A 165 0.68 2.87 4.15
C LEU A 165 -0.12 4.19 4.09
N LEU A 166 -0.98 4.41 3.08
CA LEU A 166 -1.84 5.60 2.99
C LEU A 166 -3.32 5.24 2.92
N VAL A 167 -4.14 6.06 3.55
CA VAL A 167 -5.60 6.08 3.41
C VAL A 167 -5.99 7.50 3.04
N LYS A 168 -6.79 7.66 1.98
CA LYS A 168 -7.32 8.98 1.60
C LYS A 168 -8.58 9.28 2.37
N ARG A 169 -8.72 10.51 2.86
CA ARG A 169 -10.01 11.02 3.33
C ARG A 169 -10.87 11.36 2.13
N THR A 170 -11.92 10.59 1.94
CA THR A 170 -12.96 10.89 0.95
C THR A 170 -14.27 11.19 1.63
N SER A 171 -15.11 11.97 0.97
CA SER A 171 -16.47 12.30 1.42
C SER A 171 -17.47 11.16 1.23
N GLN A 172 -17.03 9.99 0.74
CA GLN A 172 -17.92 8.87 0.47
C GLN A 172 -18.14 7.99 1.71
N PRO A 173 -19.40 7.70 2.08
CA PRO A 173 -19.71 6.93 3.30
C PRO A 173 -19.36 5.43 3.24
N ASP A 174 -19.11 4.86 2.05
CA ASP A 174 -18.91 3.42 1.84
C ASP A 174 -17.44 2.96 1.78
N GLY A 175 -16.52 3.81 2.24
CA GLY A 175 -15.07 3.58 2.20
C GLY A 175 -14.64 2.37 3.02
N TYR A 176 -13.86 1.48 2.42
CA TYR A 176 -13.19 0.39 3.14
C TYR A 176 -12.03 0.95 3.98
N ARG A 177 -12.00 0.62 5.28
CA ARG A 177 -10.92 1.03 6.19
C ARG A 177 -9.99 -0.16 6.47
N PRO A 178 -8.68 -0.05 6.18
CA PRO A 178 -7.70 -1.07 6.56
C PRO A 178 -7.58 -1.24 8.07
N ASP A 179 -7.27 -2.45 8.54
CA ASP A 179 -6.97 -2.73 9.95
C ASP A 179 -5.76 -1.92 10.43
N TYR A 180 -4.72 -1.84 9.59
CA TYR A 180 -3.50 -1.10 9.87
C TYR A 180 -3.28 -0.04 8.81
N TYR A 181 -3.06 1.20 9.24
CA TYR A 181 -2.68 2.25 8.30
C TYR A 181 -1.61 3.19 8.81
N GLY A 182 -0.69 3.56 7.91
CA GLY A 182 0.41 4.46 8.19
C GLY A 182 -0.09 5.89 8.38
N PHE A 183 -0.62 6.45 7.31
CA PHE A 183 -1.06 7.84 7.23
C PHE A 183 -2.45 7.95 6.64
N GLU A 184 -3.19 8.93 7.15
CA GLU A 184 -4.46 9.35 6.59
C GLU A 184 -4.24 10.73 5.94
N ILE A 185 -4.37 10.80 4.62
CA ILE A 185 -4.01 11.97 3.81
C ILE A 185 -5.24 12.64 3.20
N PRO A 186 -5.16 13.94 2.84
CA PRO A 186 -6.18 14.60 2.05
C PRO A 186 -6.39 13.92 0.69
N ASP A 187 -7.47 14.24 -0.02
CA ASP A 187 -7.70 13.73 -1.37
C ASP A 187 -6.82 14.42 -2.42
N LEU A 188 -5.54 14.08 -2.39
CA LEU A 188 -4.49 14.59 -3.27
C LEU A 188 -3.92 13.47 -4.14
N PHE A 189 -3.45 13.82 -5.33
CA PHE A 189 -2.69 12.87 -6.15
C PHE A 189 -1.22 12.89 -5.73
N VAL A 190 -0.76 11.82 -5.09
CA VAL A 190 0.61 11.69 -4.58
C VAL A 190 1.43 10.69 -5.40
N VAL A 191 2.74 10.85 -5.42
CA VAL A 191 3.69 9.97 -6.14
C VAL A 191 4.90 9.70 -5.27
N GLY A 192 5.70 8.69 -5.64
CA GLY A 192 6.88 8.29 -4.89
C GLY A 192 6.64 7.23 -3.84
N TYR A 193 7.72 6.67 -3.31
CA TYR A 193 7.76 5.47 -2.50
C TYR A 193 7.00 4.31 -3.18
N ALA A 194 7.43 3.97 -4.41
CA ALA A 194 6.80 3.03 -5.34
C ALA A 194 5.46 3.47 -5.96
N LEU A 195 4.90 4.60 -5.55
CA LEU A 195 3.71 5.19 -6.19
C LEU A 195 4.08 5.90 -7.46
N ASP A 196 3.14 5.84 -8.40
CA ASP A 196 3.41 6.30 -9.75
C ASP A 196 2.33 7.19 -10.33
N TYR A 197 2.77 7.91 -11.35
CA TYR A 197 1.92 8.51 -12.35
C TYR A 197 2.37 7.96 -13.71
N ASN A 198 1.52 7.14 -14.34
CA ASN A 198 1.81 6.49 -15.62
C ASN A 198 3.17 5.78 -15.66
N GLU A 199 3.45 4.95 -14.64
CA GLU A 199 4.71 4.21 -14.45
C GLU A 199 5.95 5.06 -14.10
N HIS A 200 5.85 6.39 -14.04
CA HIS A 200 6.91 7.27 -13.55
C HIS A 200 6.82 7.50 -12.03
N PHE A 201 7.88 8.03 -11.42
CA PHE A 201 7.99 8.40 -10.00
C PHE A 201 8.11 7.26 -9.00
N ARG A 202 8.13 5.99 -9.44
CA ARG A 202 8.29 4.84 -8.50
C ARG A 202 9.64 4.84 -7.76
N ASP A 203 10.66 5.41 -8.39
CA ASP A 203 12.04 5.57 -7.94
C ASP A 203 12.25 6.81 -7.03
N LEU A 204 11.22 7.63 -6.82
CA LEU A 204 11.26 8.72 -5.85
C LEU A 204 11.12 8.17 -4.42
N ASN A 205 12.00 8.57 -3.50
CA ASN A 205 11.97 8.05 -2.12
C ASN A 205 10.86 8.67 -1.25
N HIS A 206 10.57 9.94 -1.47
CA HIS A 206 9.57 10.70 -0.71
C HIS A 206 8.19 10.54 -1.33
N ILE A 207 7.15 10.65 -0.51
CA ILE A 207 5.79 10.81 -1.04
C ILE A 207 5.57 12.29 -1.28
N CYS A 208 5.40 12.67 -2.55
CA CYS A 208 5.27 14.05 -3.00
C CYS A 208 3.94 14.27 -3.72
N VAL A 209 3.51 15.53 -3.81
CA VAL A 209 2.40 15.93 -4.69
C VAL A 209 2.97 16.33 -6.05
N ILE A 210 2.35 15.85 -7.13
CA ILE A 210 2.73 16.18 -8.50
C ILE A 210 2.08 17.50 -8.93
N ASN A 211 2.87 18.41 -9.51
CA ASN A 211 2.36 19.69 -10.01
C ASN A 211 1.75 19.53 -11.41
N ASP A 212 1.11 20.57 -11.93
CA ASP A 212 0.44 20.50 -13.24
C ASP A 212 1.41 20.32 -14.42
N ASN A 213 2.64 20.81 -14.30
CA ASN A 213 3.69 20.58 -15.30
C ASN A 213 4.06 19.09 -15.37
N GLY A 214 4.29 18.44 -14.23
CA GLY A 214 4.55 17.00 -14.14
C GLY A 214 3.38 16.17 -14.67
N LYS A 215 2.14 16.52 -14.32
CA LYS A 215 0.95 15.85 -14.87
C LYS A 215 0.89 15.96 -16.39
N ALA A 216 1.16 17.13 -16.96
CA ALA A 216 1.14 17.33 -18.40
C ALA A 216 2.27 16.54 -19.11
N LYS A 217 3.48 16.58 -18.54
CA LYS A 217 4.68 15.93 -19.10
C LYS A 217 4.57 14.42 -19.22
N TYR A 218 3.98 13.76 -18.22
CA TYR A 218 3.89 12.30 -18.15
C TYR A 218 2.48 11.77 -18.48
N ARG A 219 1.62 12.59 -19.07
CA ARG A 219 0.27 12.16 -19.49
C ARG A 219 0.39 11.17 -20.65
N VAL A 220 -0.40 10.09 -20.58
CA VAL A 220 -0.59 9.09 -21.64
C VAL A 220 -1.95 9.31 -22.29
#